data_AF-A0A4Y2SN91-F1
#
_entry.id   AF-A0A4Y2SN91-F1
#
_cell.length_a   1.000
_cell.length_b   1.000
_cell.length_c   1.000
_cell.angle_alpha   90.00
_cell.angle_beta   90.00
_cell.angle_gamma   90.00
#
_symmetry.space_group_name_H-M   'P 1'
#
loop_
_entity.id
_entity.type
_entity.pdbx_description
1 polymer ?
#
loop_
_entity_poly.entity_id
_entity_poly.type
_entity_poly.pdbx_seq_one_letter_code
_entity_poly.pdbx_strand_id
1 'polypeptide(L)'
;MFKRESEDGGEERVTPYFRSNVQIEQVGDTVGDHVPASFTKILEAVDEFIRRGSGWILDKIVHFELCVAKYQPLRASSYIILPKMLADKKAVLNIQNEDQKCLVWCLIAYKLNILAHDSFRVSHYTPHEQKIKLVPRTIE
;
A
#
# COMPACT_ATOMS: atom_id res chain seq x y z
N MET A 1 4.35 3.22 28.54
CA MET A 1 3.97 4.10 29.65
C MET A 1 5.14 5.00 29.94
N PHE A 2 4.88 6.29 29.92
CA PHE A 2 5.84 7.33 30.25
C PHE A 2 5.41 7.97 31.55
N LYS A 3 6.40 8.41 32.31
CA LYS A 3 6.18 9.17 33.53
C LYS A 3 6.99 10.46 33.49
N ARG A 4 6.51 11.47 34.20
CA ARG A 4 7.26 12.68 34.51
C ARG A 4 6.84 13.21 35.87
N GLU A 5 7.71 13.99 36.49
CA GLU A 5 7.39 14.74 37.69
C GLU A 5 6.63 16.01 37.31
N SER A 6 5.55 16.30 38.03
CA SER A 6 4.72 17.49 37.88
C SER A 6 5.27 18.63 38.73
N GLU A 7 4.96 19.87 38.38
CA GLU A 7 5.43 21.07 39.11
C GLU A 7 4.96 21.09 40.58
N ASP A 8 3.83 20.44 40.87
CA ASP A 8 3.26 20.30 42.22
C ASP A 8 3.89 19.15 43.04
N GLY A 9 4.94 18.49 42.53
CA GLY A 9 5.58 17.33 43.18
C GLY A 9 4.81 16.00 43.01
N GLY A 10 3.82 15.97 42.12
CA GLY A 10 3.09 14.75 41.73
C GLY A 10 3.76 13.98 40.60
N GLU A 11 3.34 12.74 40.35
CA GLU A 11 3.78 11.96 39.19
C GLU A 11 2.67 11.91 38.13
N GLU A 12 2.98 12.33 36.91
CA GLU A 12 2.08 12.22 35.76
C GLU A 12 2.43 10.98 34.94
N ARG A 13 1.41 10.27 34.44
CA ARG A 13 1.58 9.08 33.58
C ARG A 13 0.76 9.16 32.32
N VAL A 14 1.36 8.71 31.21
CA VAL A 14 0.70 8.59 29.91
C VAL A 14 1.07 7.28 29.21
N THR A 15 0.15 6.77 28.40
CA THR A 15 0.32 5.52 27.62
C THR A 15 0.14 5.79 26.12
N PRO A 16 1.06 6.53 25.48
CA PRO A 16 1.04 6.72 24.04
C PRO A 16 1.23 5.39 23.30
N TYR A 17 0.65 5.30 22.11
CA TYR A 17 0.78 4.17 21.20
C TYR A 17 1.67 4.57 20.02
N PHE A 18 2.68 3.76 19.72
CA PHE A 18 3.61 3.98 18.62
C PHE A 18 3.51 2.81 17.65
N ARG A 19 3.51 3.11 16.35
CA ARG A 19 3.36 2.12 15.28
C ARG A 19 4.48 2.28 14.27
N SER A 20 5.02 1.16 13.80
CA SER A 20 5.86 1.14 12.61
C SER A 20 5.01 1.33 11.34
N ASN A 21 5.69 1.51 10.21
CA ASN A 21 5.07 1.40 8.91
C ASN A 21 4.68 -0.05 8.60
N VAL A 22 3.71 -0.23 7.71
CA VAL A 22 3.37 -1.55 7.17
C VAL A 22 4.50 -2.00 6.24
N GLN A 23 5.08 -3.15 6.53
CA GLN A 23 6.07 -3.81 5.68
C GLN A 23 5.34 -4.82 4.80
N ILE A 24 5.53 -4.74 3.48
CA ILE A 24 4.89 -5.66 2.53
C ILE A 24 5.94 -6.67 2.11
N GLU A 25 5.72 -7.92 2.53
CA GLU A 25 6.54 -9.03 2.09
C GLU A 25 5.98 -9.62 0.79
N GLN A 26 6.79 -9.65 -0.27
CA GLN A 26 6.41 -10.21 -1.57
C GLN A 26 7.30 -11.39 -1.99
N VAL A 27 8.52 -11.48 -1.45
CA VAL A 27 9.52 -12.50 -1.81
C VAL A 27 10.05 -13.08 -0.50
N GLY A 28 10.03 -14.39 -0.34
CA GLY A 28 10.47 -15.02 0.91
C GLY A 28 11.97 -14.85 1.13
N ASP A 29 12.41 -13.72 1.70
CA ASP A 29 13.66 -13.56 2.46
C ASP A 29 13.91 -12.13 3.01
N THR A 30 13.04 -11.13 2.78
CA THR A 30 13.27 -9.75 3.28
C THR A 30 12.71 -9.45 4.68
N VAL A 31 12.09 -10.45 5.35
CA VAL A 31 11.54 -10.29 6.72
C VAL A 31 12.64 -9.88 7.71
N GLY A 32 13.86 -10.37 7.50
CA GLY A 32 15.03 -10.01 8.32
C GLY A 32 15.32 -8.51 8.30
N ASP A 33 15.07 -7.83 7.19
CA ASP A 33 15.30 -6.38 7.03
C ASP A 33 14.12 -5.55 7.53
N HIS A 34 12.91 -6.09 7.41
CA HIS A 34 11.67 -5.44 7.84
C HIS A 34 11.60 -5.21 9.35
N VAL A 35 12.16 -6.14 10.14
CA VAL A 35 12.12 -6.06 11.61
C VAL A 35 12.97 -4.88 12.12
N PRO A 36 14.28 -4.77 11.82
CA PRO A 36 15.10 -3.63 12.22
C PRO A 36 14.51 -2.29 11.77
N ALA A 37 14.04 -2.20 10.51
CA ALA A 37 13.43 -0.98 9.99
C ALA A 37 12.18 -0.56 10.78
N SER A 38 11.36 -1.54 11.19
CA SER A 38 10.16 -1.29 12.01
C SER A 38 10.52 -0.82 13.42
N PHE A 39 11.55 -1.42 14.04
CA PHE A 39 12.06 -0.99 15.34
C PHE A 39 12.62 0.42 15.28
N THR A 40 13.45 0.75 14.28
CA THR A 40 13.96 2.11 14.08
C THR A 40 12.82 3.11 14.03
N LYS A 41 11.74 2.79 13.30
CA LYS A 41 10.61 3.72 13.20
C LYS A 41 9.87 3.96 14.52
N ILE A 42 9.71 2.91 15.33
CA ILE A 42 9.09 3.01 16.65
C ILE A 42 9.98 3.83 17.59
N LEU A 43 11.30 3.58 17.57
CA LEU A 43 12.27 4.30 18.39
C LEU A 43 12.32 5.79 18.04
N GLU A 44 12.32 6.14 16.75
CA GLU A 44 12.22 7.54 16.30
C GLU A 44 10.98 8.24 16.87
N ALA A 45 9.82 7.55 16.89
CA ALA A 45 8.58 8.11 17.41
C ALA A 45 8.61 8.27 18.94
N VAL A 46 9.25 7.33 19.64
CA VAL A 46 9.51 7.41 21.09
C VAL A 46 10.42 8.60 21.39
N ASP A 47 11.53 8.74 20.66
CA ASP A 47 12.48 9.84 20.84
C ASP A 47 11.84 11.19 20.53
N GLU A 48 11.00 11.27 19.50
CA GLU A 48 10.23 12.46 19.19
C GLU A 48 9.25 12.82 20.30
N PHE A 49 8.59 11.83 20.89
CA PHE A 49 7.69 12.04 22.03
C PHE A 49 8.45 12.59 23.25
N ILE A 50 9.60 11.99 23.58
CA ILE A 50 10.46 12.44 24.68
C ILE A 50 10.95 13.87 24.42
N ARG A 51 11.41 14.18 23.20
CA ARG A 51 11.98 15.48 22.85
C ARG A 51 10.93 16.60 22.82
N ARG A 52 9.70 16.29 22.40
CA ARG A 52 8.62 17.29 22.30
C ARG A 52 7.93 17.57 23.62
N GLY A 53 7.92 16.62 24.55
CA GLY A 53 7.29 16.83 25.84
C GLY A 53 8.30 17.19 26.92
N SER A 54 7.89 18.07 27.83
CA SER A 54 8.72 18.49 28.96
C SER A 54 8.85 17.33 29.96
N GLY A 55 9.99 16.64 29.94
CA GLY A 55 10.42 15.72 31.01
C GLY A 55 9.86 14.30 30.98
N TRP A 56 9.28 13.84 29.85
CA TRP A 56 8.82 12.45 29.76
C TRP A 56 9.97 11.46 29.73
N ILE A 57 9.88 10.44 30.59
CA ILE A 57 10.81 9.31 30.62
C ILE A 57 10.01 8.03 30.40
N LEU A 58 10.54 7.13 29.57
CA LEU A 58 9.96 5.80 29.39
C LEU A 58 10.10 5.01 30.69
N ASP A 59 8.98 4.62 31.30
CA ASP A 59 8.98 3.81 32.53
C ASP A 59 8.89 2.33 32.19
N LYS A 60 7.91 1.94 31.36
CA LYS A 60 7.72 0.56 30.93
C LYS A 60 6.90 0.44 29.66
N ILE A 61 7.09 -0.65 28.93
CA ILE A 61 6.21 -1.05 27.82
C ILE A 61 5.02 -1.82 28.42
N VAL A 62 3.81 -1.32 28.17
CA VAL A 62 2.58 -1.95 28.70
C VAL A 62 2.03 -3.00 27.74
N HIS A 63 2.16 -2.74 26.45
CA HIS A 63 1.65 -3.58 25.39
C HIS A 63 2.59 -3.54 24.19
N PHE A 64 2.79 -4.68 23.54
CA PHE A 64 3.56 -4.83 22.31
C PHE A 64 2.83 -5.82 21.41
N GLU A 65 2.56 -5.41 20.18
CA GLU A 65 1.75 -6.17 19.22
C GLU A 65 2.48 -6.25 17.87
N LEU A 66 2.45 -7.43 17.27
CA LEU A 66 2.84 -7.65 15.87
C LEU A 66 1.59 -8.02 15.06
N CYS A 67 1.13 -7.12 14.20
CA CYS A 67 0.00 -7.38 13.32
C CYS A 67 0.49 -7.94 11.98
N VAL A 68 0.07 -9.16 11.63
CA VAL A 68 0.38 -9.80 10.33
C VAL A 68 -0.92 -10.07 9.57
N ALA A 69 -0.95 -9.74 8.29
CA ALA A 69 -2.08 -10.03 7.41
C ALA A 69 -1.59 -10.65 6.09
N LYS A 70 -2.35 -11.61 5.56
CA LYS A 70 -2.07 -12.17 4.23
C LYS A 70 -2.32 -11.10 3.18
N TYR A 71 -1.26 -10.65 2.52
CA TYR A 71 -1.36 -9.72 1.41
C TYR A 71 -1.54 -10.47 0.09
N GLN A 72 -2.63 -10.17 -0.62
CA GLN A 72 -2.85 -10.65 -1.98
C GLN A 72 -2.89 -9.42 -2.90
N PRO A 73 -1.78 -9.08 -3.58
CA PRO A 73 -1.76 -7.93 -4.47
C PRO A 73 -2.80 -8.11 -5.57
N LEU A 74 -3.34 -6.98 -6.04
CA LEU A 74 -4.22 -6.96 -7.19
C LEU A 74 -3.48 -7.58 -8.38
N ARG A 75 -4.01 -8.70 -8.88
CA ARG A 75 -3.53 -9.31 -10.11
C ARG A 75 -4.22 -8.61 -11.27
N ALA A 76 -3.44 -8.02 -12.17
CA ALA A 76 -3.95 -7.74 -13.50
C ALA A 76 -4.40 -9.08 -14.11
N SER A 77 -5.57 -9.10 -14.72
CA SER A 77 -6.16 -10.32 -15.24
C SER A 77 -6.75 -10.09 -16.63
N SER A 78 -7.83 -10.79 -16.93
CA SER A 78 -8.63 -10.65 -18.15
C SER A 78 -9.86 -9.79 -17.89
N TYR A 79 -10.69 -9.67 -18.93
CA TYR A 79 -11.99 -9.02 -18.86
C TYR A 79 -12.86 -9.55 -17.72
N ILE A 80 -13.53 -8.64 -17.03
CA ILE A 80 -14.54 -8.95 -16.01
C ILE A 80 -15.85 -8.28 -16.41
N ILE A 81 -16.94 -9.05 -16.35
CA ILE A 81 -18.28 -8.54 -16.63
C ILE A 81 -18.63 -7.48 -15.59
N LEU A 82 -18.98 -6.28 -16.06
CA LEU A 82 -19.41 -5.20 -15.18
C LEU A 82 -20.80 -5.50 -14.59
N PRO A 83 -21.04 -5.13 -13.32
CA PRO A 83 -22.40 -5.00 -12.81
C PRO A 83 -23.25 -4.11 -13.71
N LYS A 84 -24.51 -4.49 -13.93
CA LYS A 84 -25.44 -3.80 -14.85
C LYS A 84 -25.48 -2.29 -14.63
N MET A 85 -25.53 -1.84 -13.37
CA MET A 85 -25.54 -0.41 -13.02
C MET A 85 -24.32 0.38 -13.53
N LEU A 86 -23.17 -0.26 -13.69
CA LEU A 86 -21.96 0.36 -14.23
C LEU A 86 -21.91 0.28 -15.75
N ALA A 87 -22.34 -0.86 -16.31
CA ALA A 87 -22.45 -1.05 -17.76
C ALA A 87 -23.41 -0.03 -18.39
N ASP A 88 -24.57 0.19 -17.77
CA ASP A 88 -25.61 1.10 -18.27
C ASP A 88 -25.13 2.57 -18.30
N LYS A 89 -24.21 2.95 -17.42
CA LYS A 89 -23.63 4.31 -17.38
C LYS A 89 -22.69 4.60 -18.55
N LYS A 90 -22.16 3.57 -19.23
CA LYS A 90 -21.19 3.69 -20.34
C LYS A 90 -19.97 4.58 -20.03
N ALA A 91 -19.64 4.74 -18.74
CA ALA A 91 -18.57 5.62 -18.27
C ALA A 91 -17.28 4.86 -17.94
N VAL A 92 -17.33 3.52 -17.95
CA VAL A 92 -16.18 2.65 -17.66
C VAL A 92 -15.71 2.01 -18.95
N LEU A 93 -14.45 2.25 -19.31
CA LEU A 93 -13.78 1.51 -20.37
C LEU A 93 -13.55 0.07 -19.89
N ASN A 94 -14.23 -0.89 -20.51
CA ASN A 94 -14.11 -2.31 -20.17
C ASN A 94 -13.66 -3.12 -21.39
N ILE A 95 -12.35 -3.27 -21.53
CA ILE A 95 -11.71 -3.95 -22.67
C ILE A 95 -11.91 -5.47 -22.50
N GLN A 96 -12.47 -6.10 -23.54
CA GLN A 96 -12.84 -7.52 -23.57
C GLN A 96 -11.64 -8.39 -23.98
N ASN A 97 -10.65 -8.54 -23.10
CA ASN A 97 -9.48 -9.38 -23.32
C ASN A 97 -9.59 -10.76 -22.66
N GLU A 98 -9.00 -11.78 -23.30
CA GLU A 98 -8.89 -13.16 -22.77
C GLU A 98 -7.52 -13.44 -22.14
N ASP A 99 -6.52 -12.60 -22.39
CA ASP A 99 -5.19 -12.70 -21.80
C ASP A 99 -5.10 -12.03 -20.41
N GLN A 100 -3.95 -12.13 -19.74
CA GLN A 100 -3.72 -11.48 -18.44
C GLN A 100 -3.15 -10.05 -18.58
N LYS A 101 -3.56 -9.32 -19.62
CA LYS A 101 -3.00 -8.00 -19.99
C LYS A 101 -4.00 -6.85 -19.86
N CYS A 102 -5.09 -6.98 -19.08
CA CYS A 102 -6.12 -5.93 -18.98
C CYS A 102 -5.55 -4.56 -18.58
N LEU A 103 -4.57 -4.53 -17.67
CA LEU A 103 -3.88 -3.30 -17.27
C LEU A 103 -3.09 -2.67 -18.43
N VAL A 104 -2.39 -3.49 -19.23
CA VAL A 104 -1.64 -3.03 -20.40
C VAL A 104 -2.59 -2.37 -21.39
N TRP A 105 -3.73 -3.03 -21.68
CA TRP A 105 -4.72 -2.51 -22.62
C TRP A 105 -5.31 -1.17 -22.14
N CYS A 106 -5.67 -1.06 -20.86
CA CYS A 106 -6.16 0.19 -20.27
C CYS A 106 -5.11 1.32 -20.33
N LEU A 107 -3.83 1.01 -20.08
CA LEU A 107 -2.74 1.97 -20.18
C LEU A 107 -2.53 2.48 -21.62
N ILE A 108 -2.66 1.60 -22.61
CA ILE A 108 -2.60 1.98 -24.03
C ILE A 108 -3.78 2.88 -24.38
N ALA A 109 -4.99 2.51 -23.95
CA ALA A 109 -6.19 3.30 -24.19
C ALA A 109 -6.06 4.73 -23.63
N TYR A 110 -5.56 4.85 -22.39
CA TYR A 110 -5.26 6.13 -21.77
C TYR A 110 -4.21 6.92 -22.56
N LYS A 111 -3.07 6.29 -22.88
CA LYS A 111 -1.95 6.95 -23.58
C LYS A 111 -2.33 7.45 -24.98
N LEU A 112 -3.26 6.77 -25.65
CA LEU A 112 -3.67 7.08 -27.02
C LEU A 112 -5.00 7.85 -27.09
N ASN A 113 -5.62 8.16 -25.94
CA ASN A 113 -6.94 8.78 -25.87
C ASN A 113 -7.99 8.10 -26.77
N ILE A 114 -7.98 6.76 -26.81
CA ILE A 114 -8.93 6.00 -27.64
C ILE A 114 -10.31 6.05 -26.98
N LEU A 115 -11.18 6.90 -27.50
CA LEU A 115 -12.58 7.06 -27.08
C LEU A 115 -13.57 6.53 -28.14
N ALA A 116 -13.15 5.54 -28.93
CA ALA A 116 -13.99 4.96 -29.97
C ALA A 116 -15.22 4.24 -29.39
N HIS A 117 -16.30 4.19 -30.16
CA HIS A 117 -17.53 3.44 -29.81
C HIS A 117 -17.23 1.96 -29.53
N ASP A 118 -16.22 1.40 -30.17
CA ASP A 118 -15.78 0.01 -30.05
C ASP A 118 -14.45 -0.14 -29.28
N SER A 119 -14.15 0.82 -28.39
CA SER A 119 -13.00 0.80 -27.47
C SER A 119 -12.95 -0.42 -26.56
N PHE A 120 -14.02 -1.21 -26.43
CA PHE A 120 -13.98 -2.48 -25.74
C PHE A 120 -13.14 -3.56 -26.46
N ARG A 121 -12.76 -3.38 -27.74
CA ARG A 121 -12.08 -4.40 -28.55
C ARG A 121 -10.56 -4.34 -28.39
N VAL A 122 -9.95 -5.49 -28.09
CA VAL A 122 -8.48 -5.61 -27.94
C VAL A 122 -7.71 -5.20 -29.19
N SER A 123 -8.27 -5.44 -30.38
CA SER A 123 -7.61 -5.18 -31.67
C SER A 123 -7.17 -3.73 -31.87
N HIS A 124 -7.79 -2.76 -31.19
CA HIS A 124 -7.38 -1.35 -31.21
C HIS A 124 -6.06 -1.08 -30.49
N TYR A 125 -5.69 -1.99 -29.58
CA TYR A 125 -4.56 -1.82 -28.68
C TYR A 125 -3.37 -2.71 -29.05
N THR A 126 -3.62 -3.88 -29.65
CA THR A 126 -2.58 -4.84 -30.05
C THR A 126 -1.43 -4.21 -30.85
N PRO A 127 -1.65 -3.31 -31.84
CA PRO A 127 -0.55 -2.68 -32.59
C PRO A 127 0.35 -1.77 -31.74
N HIS A 128 -0.02 -1.52 -30.49
CA HIS A 128 0.64 -0.58 -29.59
C HIS A 128 1.17 -1.24 -28.33
N GLU A 129 1.08 -2.57 -28.22
CA GLU A 129 1.54 -3.32 -27.06
C GLU A 129 3.00 -3.00 -26.69
N GLN A 130 3.87 -2.94 -27.70
CA GLN A 130 5.30 -2.63 -27.52
C GLN A 130 5.59 -1.20 -27.03
N LYS A 131 4.58 -0.30 -27.01
CA LYS A 131 4.72 1.08 -26.52
C LYS A 131 4.61 1.18 -24.99
N ILE A 132 4.21 0.11 -24.31
CA ILE A 132 4.16 0.01 -22.85
C ILE A 132 5.18 -1.03 -22.42
N LYS A 133 6.18 -0.58 -21.65
CA LYS A 133 7.11 -1.48 -20.97
C LYS A 133 6.69 -1.59 -19.52
N LEU A 134 5.96 -2.65 -19.18
CA LEU A 134 5.85 -3.05 -17.78
C LEU A 134 7.13 -3.82 -17.46
N VAL A 135 7.98 -3.25 -16.61
CA VAL A 135 9.13 -3.99 -16.08
C VAL A 135 8.56 -5.01 -15.10
N PRO A 136 8.66 -6.32 -15.37
CA PRO A 136 8.40 -7.31 -14.33
C PRO A 136 9.44 -7.03 -13.24
N ARG A 137 9.02 -6.91 -11.98
CA ARG A 137 10.01 -7.12 -10.91
C ARG A 137 10.36 -8.60 -10.99
N THR A 138 11.50 -8.90 -11.62
CA THR A 138 12.02 -10.25 -11.71
C THR A 138 12.22 -10.75 -10.29
N ILE A 139 11.65 -11.92 -10.02
CA ILE A 139 11.94 -12.72 -8.85
C ILE A 139 13.27 -13.40 -9.18
N GLU A 140 14.39 -12.85 -8.69
CA GLU A 140 15.65 -13.56 -8.53
C GLU A 140 15.96 -13.66 -7.04
#